data_AF-A0A859FBK7-F1
#
_entry.id   AF-A0A859FBK7-F1
#
_cell.length_a   1.000
_cell.length_b   1.000
_cell.length_c   1.000
_cell.angle_alpha   90.00
_cell.angle_beta   90.00
_cell.angle_gamma   90.00
#
_symmetry.space_group_name_H-M   'P 1'
#
loop_
_entity.id
_entity.type
_entity.pdbx_description
1 polymer ?
#
loop_
_entity_poly.entity_id
_entity_poly.type
_entity_poly.pdbx_seq_one_letter_code
_entity_poly.pdbx_strand_id
1 'polypeptide(L)'
;MNELTLENMTYGQFQQQLVELVLDKMKASGERTPLLFFPTVLERVESYLLVHWKEAWEDCRGLTWAEWQESKCATKFNEEVVVEFTKDEIKATARELGGDDFIQQTT
;
A
#
# COMPACT_ATOMS: atom_id res chain seq x y z
N MET A 1 24.31 11.70 -7.00
CA MET A 1 22.96 12.21 -7.35
C MET A 1 22.53 13.04 -6.15
N ASN A 2 22.14 14.31 -6.31
CA ASN A 2 21.65 15.08 -5.17
C ASN A 2 20.36 14.42 -4.68
N GLU A 3 20.40 13.86 -3.47
CA GLU A 3 19.25 13.24 -2.83
C GLU A 3 18.28 14.36 -2.46
N LEU A 4 17.24 14.52 -3.28
CA LEU A 4 16.16 15.48 -3.00
C LEU A 4 15.47 15.04 -1.71
N THR A 5 15.42 15.95 -0.74
CA THR A 5 14.59 15.80 0.45
C THR A 5 13.11 15.79 0.07
N LEU A 6 12.30 15.09 0.86
CA LEU A 6 10.86 14.97 0.66
C LEU A 6 10.15 16.33 0.66
N GLU A 7 10.68 17.33 1.38
CA GLU A 7 10.18 18.71 1.39
C GLU A 7 10.33 19.43 0.04
N ASN A 8 11.27 19.01 -0.80
CA ASN A 8 11.44 19.55 -2.16
C ASN A 8 10.45 18.91 -3.15
N MET A 9 9.68 17.93 -2.69
CA MET A 9 8.63 17.26 -3.44
C MET A 9 7.27 17.83 -3.03
N THR A 10 6.35 17.93 -3.98
CA THR A 10 4.95 18.14 -3.62
C THR A 10 4.40 16.87 -2.96
N TYR A 11 3.42 17.03 -2.05
CA TYR A 11 2.72 15.88 -1.48
C TYR A 11 2.17 14.93 -2.56
N GLY A 12 1.68 15.47 -3.69
CA GLY A 12 1.21 14.65 -4.82
C GLY A 12 2.30 13.79 -5.46
N GLN A 13 3.54 14.30 -5.58
CA GLN A 13 4.67 13.50 -6.07
C GLN A 13 5.06 12.41 -5.09
N PHE A 14 5.05 12.71 -3.78
CA PHE A 14 5.30 11.71 -2.74
C PHE A 14 4.20 10.65 -2.72
N GLN A 15 2.93 11.06 -2.83
CA GLN A 15 1.79 10.17 -2.92
C GLN A 15 1.92 9.20 -4.10
N GLN A 16 2.33 9.67 -5.29
CA GLN A 16 2.57 8.80 -6.44
C GLN A 16 3.64 7.74 -6.15
N GLN A 17 4.75 8.12 -5.52
CA GLN A 17 5.81 7.18 -5.14
C GLN A 17 5.30 6.10 -4.17
N LEU A 18 4.49 6.48 -3.18
CA LEU A 18 3.89 5.53 -2.23
C LEU A 18 2.92 4.56 -2.93
N VAL A 19 2.11 5.07 -3.84
CA VAL A 19 1.18 4.26 -4.65
C VAL A 19 1.96 3.25 -5.49
N GLU A 20 3.00 3.69 -6.20
CA GLU A 20 3.87 2.81 -6.97
C GLU A 20 4.51 1.73 -6.10
N LEU A 21 4.92 2.06 -4.88
CA LEU A 21 5.52 1.10 -3.94
C LEU A 21 4.53 0.02 -3.49
N VAL A 22 3.26 0.38 -3.24
CA VAL A 22 2.21 -0.58 -2.93
C VAL A 22 1.94 -1.49 -4.13
N LEU A 23 1.82 -0.91 -5.33
CA LEU A 23 1.59 -1.66 -6.56
C LEU A 23 2.74 -2.61 -6.88
N ASP A 24 3.98 -2.20 -6.68
CA ASP A 24 5.16 -3.05 -6.90
C ASP A 24 5.17 -4.23 -5.92
N LYS A 25 4.87 -3.99 -4.64
CA LYS A 25 4.74 -5.06 -3.64
C LYS A 25 3.60 -6.04 -3.95
N MET A 26 2.47 -5.54 -4.48
CA MET A 26 1.37 -6.39 -4.95
C MET A 26 1.77 -7.22 -6.17
N LYS A 27 2.50 -6.64 -7.12
CA LYS A 27 3.04 -7.41 -8.26
C LYS A 27 4.03 -8.47 -7.81
N ALA A 28 4.87 -8.14 -6.83
CA ALA A 28 5.91 -9.01 -6.30
C ALA A 28 5.36 -10.16 -5.44
N SER A 29 4.20 -10.00 -4.78
CA SER A 29 3.57 -11.07 -4.01
C SER A 29 3.08 -12.24 -4.89
N GLY A 30 3.11 -12.10 -6.22
CA GLY A 30 2.83 -13.19 -7.16
C GLY A 30 1.36 -13.62 -7.19
N GLU A 31 0.51 -12.97 -6.40
CA GLU A 31 -0.93 -13.11 -6.52
C GLU A 31 -1.33 -12.50 -7.86
N ARG A 32 -2.01 -13.30 -8.68
CA ARG A 32 -2.64 -12.84 -9.91
C ARG A 32 -3.82 -11.96 -9.55
N THR A 33 -3.58 -10.82 -8.91
CA THR A 33 -4.60 -9.79 -8.77
C THR A 33 -5.08 -9.46 -10.18
N PRO A 34 -6.34 -9.74 -10.52
CA PRO A 34 -6.81 -9.46 -11.86
C PRO A 34 -6.64 -7.97 -12.13
N LEU A 35 -6.12 -7.59 -13.30
CA LEU A 35 -5.93 -6.19 -13.72
C LEU A 35 -7.20 -5.32 -13.57
N LEU A 36 -8.36 -5.96 -13.41
CA LEU A 36 -9.66 -5.36 -13.12
C LEU A 36 -9.79 -4.79 -11.70
N PHE A 37 -9.07 -5.32 -10.71
CA PHE A 37 -9.08 -4.83 -9.32
C PHE A 37 -8.06 -3.72 -9.07
N PHE A 38 -7.04 -3.63 -9.93
CA PHE A 38 -6.00 -2.59 -9.86
C PHE A 38 -6.55 -1.15 -9.79
N PRO A 39 -7.53 -0.73 -10.62
CA PRO A 39 -8.08 0.63 -10.53
C PRO A 39 -8.78 0.90 -9.19
N THR A 40 -9.50 -0.09 -8.67
CA THR A 40 -10.23 0.03 -7.39
C THR A 40 -9.27 0.10 -6.21
N VAL A 41 -8.23 -0.74 -6.21
CA VAL A 41 -7.18 -0.74 -5.20
C VAL A 41 -6.39 0.57 -5.26
N LEU A 42 -6.02 1.02 -6.46
CA LEU A 42 -5.35 2.30 -6.70
C LEU A 42 -6.14 3.46 -6.08
N GLU A 43 -7.43 3.58 -6.41
CA GLU A 43 -8.29 4.67 -5.93
C GLU A 43 -8.43 4.64 -4.40
N ARG A 44 -8.51 3.44 -3.80
CA ARG A 44 -8.57 3.29 -2.34
C ARG A 44 -7.26 3.69 -1.66
N VAL A 45 -6.11 3.29 -2.20
CA VAL A 45 -4.79 3.67 -1.69
C VAL A 45 -4.62 5.19 -1.80
N GLU A 46 -4.94 5.77 -2.96
CA GLU A 46 -4.87 7.22 -3.17
C GLU A 46 -5.78 7.99 -2.21
N SER A 47 -7.02 7.54 -2.03
CA SER A 47 -7.96 8.17 -1.11
C SER A 47 -7.50 8.06 0.35
N TYR A 48 -7.01 6.89 0.75
CA TYR A 48 -6.48 6.68 2.10
C TYR A 48 -5.29 7.59 2.36
N LEU A 49 -4.35 7.65 1.41
CA LEU A 49 -3.18 8.51 1.52
C LEU A 49 -3.59 9.97 1.69
N LEU A 50 -4.47 10.45 0.81
CA LEU A 50 -4.95 11.83 0.81
C LEU A 50 -5.57 12.25 2.16
N VAL A 51 -6.33 11.36 2.79
CA VAL A 51 -7.04 11.65 4.05
C VAL A 51 -6.15 11.49 5.27
N HIS A 52 -5.31 10.46 5.32
CA HIS A 52 -4.66 10.03 6.56
C HIS A 52 -3.14 10.23 6.59
N TRP A 53 -2.51 10.38 5.43
CA TRP A 53 -1.04 10.39 5.33
C TRP A 53 -0.43 11.77 5.05
N LYS A 54 -1.26 12.80 4.85
CA LYS A 54 -0.79 14.17 4.66
C LYS A 54 -0.09 14.72 5.90
N GLU A 55 -0.66 14.46 7.09
CA GLU A 55 -0.06 14.88 8.37
C GLU A 55 1.21 14.07 8.67
N ALA A 56 1.16 12.75 8.47
CA ALA A 56 2.34 11.89 8.63
C ALA A 56 3.48 12.25 7.67
N TRP A 57 3.18 12.74 6.46
CA TRP A 57 4.21 13.25 5.55
C TRP A 57 4.88 14.53 6.07
N GLU A 58 4.13 15.46 6.68
CA GLU A 58 4.71 16.68 7.25
C GLU A 58 5.71 16.38 8.37
N ASP A 59 5.52 15.29 9.13
CA ASP A 59 6.47 14.83 10.14
C ASP A 59 7.75 14.20 9.54
N CYS A 60 7.68 13.73 8.29
CA CYS A 60 8.74 12.97 7.63
C CYS A 60 9.43 13.72 6.50
N ARG A 61 8.91 14.91 6.11
CA ARG A 61 9.36 15.68 4.93
C ARG A 61 10.82 16.15 4.99
N GLY A 62 11.42 16.20 6.18
CA GLY A 62 12.83 16.57 6.35
C GLY A 62 13.81 15.51 5.87
N LEU A 63 13.34 14.28 5.62
CA LEU A 63 14.17 13.16 5.20
C LEU A 63 14.36 13.14 3.68
N THR A 64 15.47 12.58 3.20
CA THR A 64 15.58 12.13 1.81
C THR A 64 14.75 10.87 1.56
N TRP A 65 14.52 10.51 0.30
CA TRP A 65 13.80 9.25 -0.02
C TRP A 65 14.51 8.01 0.56
N ALA A 66 15.85 7.96 0.47
CA ALA A 66 16.64 6.86 1.02
C ALA A 66 16.50 6.78 2.55
N GLU A 67 16.66 7.91 3.24
CA GLU A 67 16.46 7.97 4.69
C GLU A 67 15.02 7.64 5.09
N TRP A 68 14.04 8.09 4.31
CA TRP A 68 12.64 7.78 4.55
C TRP A 68 12.40 6.28 4.53
N GLN A 69 12.96 5.55 3.56
CA GLN A 69 12.83 4.08 3.44
C GLN A 69 13.39 3.33 4.65
N GLU A 70 14.41 3.88 5.32
CA GLU A 70 15.01 3.31 6.53
C GLU A 70 14.38 3.88 7.82
N SER A 71 13.51 4.87 7.70
CA SER A 71 12.92 5.57 8.84
C SER A 71 11.68 4.87 9.39
N LYS A 72 11.27 5.32 10.58
CA LYS A 72 10.00 4.94 11.20
C LYS A 72 8.78 5.31 10.35
N CYS A 73 8.91 6.29 9.46
CA CYS A 73 7.85 6.68 8.54
C CYS A 73 7.57 5.57 7.51
N ALA A 74 8.62 4.96 6.95
CA ALA A 74 8.45 3.81 6.08
C ALA A 74 7.93 2.58 6.83
N THR A 75 8.35 2.36 8.09
CA THR A 75 7.78 1.29 8.92
C THR A 75 6.29 1.49 9.11
N LYS A 76 5.87 2.68 9.56
CA LYS A 76 4.46 3.03 9.74
C LYS A 76 3.66 2.89 8.44
N PHE A 77 4.23 3.34 7.32
CA PHE A 77 3.60 3.18 6.00
C PHE A 77 3.42 1.71 5.62
N ASN A 78 4.42 0.87 5.88
CA ASN A 78 4.30 -0.56 5.59
C ASN A 78 3.22 -1.21 6.46
N GLU A 79 3.15 -0.88 7.75
CA GLU A 79 2.18 -1.47 8.68
C GLU A 79 0.74 -1.00 8.43
N GLU A 80 0.53 0.29 8.14
CA GLU A 80 -0.81 0.88 7.97
C GLU A 80 -1.34 0.76 6.56
N VAL A 81 -0.48 0.84 5.54
CA VAL A 81 -0.90 0.89 4.13
C VAL A 81 -0.55 -0.42 3.45
N VAL A 82 0.74 -0.77 3.34
CA VAL A 82 1.14 -1.94 2.55
C VAL A 82 0.49 -3.21 3.07
N VAL A 83 0.55 -3.48 4.37
CA VAL A 83 -0.04 -4.70 4.97
C VAL A 83 -1.55 -4.73 4.82
N GLU A 84 -2.24 -3.60 5.00
CA GLU A 84 -3.70 -3.54 4.88
C GLU A 84 -4.15 -3.82 3.45
N PHE A 85 -3.57 -3.12 2.48
CA PHE A 85 -3.96 -3.25 1.08
C PHE A 85 -3.49 -4.55 0.45
N THR A 86 -2.38 -5.15 0.90
CA THR A 86 -1.95 -6.47 0.42
C THR A 86 -2.68 -7.64 1.10
N LYS A 87 -3.13 -7.50 2.36
CA LYS A 87 -3.93 -8.55 3.02
C LYS A 87 -5.37 -8.61 2.55
N ASP A 88 -5.98 -7.47 2.22
CA ASP A 88 -7.38 -7.45 1.80
C ASP A 88 -7.60 -8.17 0.46
N GLU A 89 -6.59 -8.13 -0.43
CA GLU A 89 -6.58 -8.86 -1.70
C GLU A 89 -6.51 -10.38 -1.51
N ILE A 90 -5.75 -10.86 -0.51
CA ILE A 90 -5.71 -12.29 -0.13
C ILE A 90 -7.11 -12.74 0.34
N LYS A 91 -7.79 -11.91 1.13
CA LYS A 91 -9.16 -12.22 1.61
C LYS A 91 -10.21 -12.15 0.52
N ALA A 92 -10.14 -11.16 -0.38
CA ALA A 92 -11.07 -11.03 -1.50
C ALA A 92 -10.93 -12.22 -2.47
N THR A 93 -9.69 -12.59 -2.82
CA THR A 93 -9.40 -13.74 -3.70
C THR A 93 -9.79 -15.07 -3.04
N ALA A 94 -9.57 -15.24 -1.73
CA ALA A 94 -10.00 -16.43 -0.99
C ALA A 94 -11.54 -16.59 -0.95
N ARG A 95 -12.28 -15.48 -0.93
CA ARG A 95 -13.75 -15.50 -0.90
C ARG A 95 -14.38 -15.85 -2.26
N GLU A 96 -13.68 -15.55 -3.36
CA GLU A 96 -14.13 -15.92 -4.71
C GLU A 96 -13.72 -17.34 -5.14
N LEU A 97 -12.75 -17.98 -4.46
CA LEU A 97 -12.24 -19.32 -4.81
C LEU A 97 -12.67 -20.47 -3.90
N GLY A 98 -13.37 -20.26 -2.78
CA GLY A 98 -13.86 -21.37 -1.97
C GLY A 98 -14.55 -20.98 -0.68
N GLY A 99 -15.88 -21.03 -0.68
CA GLY A 99 -16.68 -20.67 0.50
C GLY A 99 -18.14 -21.11 0.46
N ASP A 100 -18.45 -22.27 -0.15
CA ASP A 100 -19.63 -23.07 0.19
C ASP A 100 -19.28 -24.54 -0.13
N ASP A 101 -18.90 -25.30 0.91
CA ASP A 101 -18.84 -26.77 1.02
C ASP A 101 -17.59 -27.24 1.80
N PHE A 102 -17.50 -26.94 3.10
CA PHE A 102 -16.63 -27.73 4.00
C PHE A 102 -17.00 -27.64 5.48
N ILE A 103 -18.29 -27.68 5.86
CA ILE A 103 -18.67 -28.07 7.24
C ILE A 103 -20.01 -28.82 7.19
N GLN A 104 -20.02 -30.01 6.59
CA GLN A 104 -20.94 -31.08 7.01
C GLN A 104 -20.22 -32.41 6.85
N GLN A 105 -19.61 -32.88 7.94
CA GLN A 105 -19.66 -34.27 8.42
C GLN A 105 -18.55 -34.51 9.46
N THR A 106 -18.88 -34.21 10.70
CA THR A 106 -18.35 -34.97 11.84
C THR A 106 -19.53 -35.33 12.73
N THR A 107 -20.12 -36.49 12.44
CA THR A 107 -20.96 -37.27 13.35
C THR A 107 -20.44 -38.69 13.30
#